data_AF-A0A7K9WCX0-F1
#
_entry.id   AF-A0A7K9WCX0-F1
#
_cell.length_a   1.000
_cell.length_b   1.000
_cell.length_c   1.000
_cell.angle_alpha   90.00
_cell.angle_beta   90.00
_cell.angle_gamma   90.00
#
_symmetry.space_group_name_H-M   'P 1'
#
loop_
_entity.id
_entity.type
_entity.pdbx_description
1 polymer ?
#
loop_
_entity_poly.entity_id
_entity_poly.type
_entity_poly.pdbx_seq_one_letter_code
_entity_poly.pdbx_strand_id
1 'polypeptide(L)'
;TEVTEKLEEVVMIWTKQIRQVLVESEQIRREADDVGPSAELEHWKSRMSSFNSLLDEIKSSRVKKIISILQAARSKTLKQWKELDGSITIAANEAKDNVRYLYTLDKFFGPLANASPVTVMEHIPSLMNTVCMIYCTSPYYNTSEHMTSLFLKITNQMINTCKTYLCEG
;
A
#
# COMPACT_ATOMS: atom_id res chain seq x y z
N THR A 1 -33.58 21.59 -9.46
CA THR A 1 -32.37 21.99 -10.20
C THR A 1 -31.29 22.46 -9.24
N GLU A 2 -31.53 23.49 -8.41
CA GLU A 2 -30.52 24.00 -7.46
C GLU A 2 -29.95 22.96 -6.47
N VAL A 3 -30.79 22.09 -5.90
CA VAL A 3 -30.33 21.05 -4.96
C VAL A 3 -29.44 20.02 -5.67
N THR A 4 -29.78 19.64 -6.89
CA THR A 4 -28.99 18.70 -7.70
C THR A 4 -27.62 19.29 -8.01
N GLU A 5 -27.56 20.56 -8.43
CA GLU A 5 -26.32 21.27 -8.75
C GLU A 5 -25.38 21.34 -7.55
N LYS A 6 -25.90 21.65 -6.35
CA LYS A 6 -25.10 21.64 -5.10
C LYS A 6 -24.56 20.26 -4.77
N LEU A 7 -25.34 19.19 -4.98
CA LEU A 7 -24.87 17.83 -4.77
C LEU A 7 -23.82 17.40 -5.79
N GLU A 8 -23.94 17.84 -7.04
CA GLU A 8 -22.92 17.63 -8.07
C GLU A 8 -21.60 18.30 -7.69
N GLU A 9 -21.64 19.53 -7.20
CA GLU A 9 -20.44 20.24 -6.71
C GLU A 9 -19.75 19.47 -5.58
N VAL A 10 -20.52 19.00 -4.60
CA VAL A 10 -19.99 18.17 -3.49
C VAL A 10 -19.33 16.90 -4.01
N VAL A 11 -19.96 16.19 -4.94
CA VAL A 11 -19.40 14.96 -5.53
C VAL A 11 -18.14 15.26 -6.36
N MET A 12 -18.07 16.38 -7.06
CA MET A 12 -16.86 16.81 -7.77
C MET A 12 -15.70 17.10 -6.81
N ILE A 13 -15.97 17.74 -5.67
CA ILE A 13 -14.96 17.99 -4.63
C ILE A 13 -14.42 16.67 -4.08
N TRP A 14 -15.29 15.74 -3.68
CA TRP A 14 -14.87 14.42 -3.20
C TRP A 14 -14.06 13.68 -4.25
N THR A 15 -14.51 13.75 -5.50
CA THR A 15 -13.83 13.12 -6.63
C THR A 15 -12.41 13.66 -6.79
N LYS A 16 -12.21 14.98 -6.69
CA LYS A 16 -10.89 15.61 -6.76
C LYS A 16 -10.00 15.18 -5.59
N GLN A 17 -10.53 15.19 -4.36
CA GLN A 17 -9.79 14.81 -3.17
C GLN A 17 -9.32 13.35 -3.21
N ILE A 18 -10.21 12.44 -3.60
CA ILE A 18 -9.89 11.02 -3.69
C ILE A 18 -8.88 10.75 -4.80
N ARG A 19 -9.00 11.41 -5.97
CA ARG A 19 -7.98 11.31 -7.03
C ARG A 19 -6.62 11.76 -6.54
N GLN A 20 -6.57 12.83 -5.75
CA GLN A 20 -5.32 13.31 -5.16
C GLN A 20 -4.69 12.23 -4.27
N VAL A 21 -5.49 11.61 -3.39
CA VAL A 21 -5.02 10.50 -2.54
C VAL A 21 -4.51 9.32 -3.38
N LEU A 22 -5.22 8.93 -4.44
CA LEU A 22 -4.78 7.86 -5.35
C LEU A 22 -3.43 8.19 -6.00
N VAL A 23 -3.28 9.40 -6.54
CA VAL A 23 -2.03 9.85 -7.18
C VAL A 23 -0.87 9.91 -6.18
N GLU A 24 -1.08 10.49 -5.01
CA GLU A 24 -0.05 10.54 -3.94
C GLU A 24 0.37 9.15 -3.50
N SER A 25 -0.56 8.20 -3.52
CA SER A 25 -0.31 6.82 -3.15
C SER A 25 0.58 6.09 -4.17
N GLU A 26 0.56 6.48 -5.44
CA GLU A 26 1.35 5.87 -6.52
C GLU A 26 2.76 6.49 -6.65
N GLN A 27 3.05 7.58 -5.93
CA GLN A 27 4.35 8.24 -6.02
C GLN A 27 5.48 7.37 -5.45
N ILE A 28 6.63 7.41 -6.13
CA ILE A 28 7.87 6.79 -5.63
C ILE A 28 8.22 7.44 -4.29
N ARG A 29 8.29 6.61 -3.24
CA ARG A 29 8.69 7.05 -1.91
C ARG A 29 10.17 7.41 -1.90
N ARG A 30 10.49 8.59 -1.38
CA ARG A 30 11.85 8.95 -0.98
C ARG A 30 12.04 8.49 0.46
N GLU A 31 12.63 7.32 0.63
CA GLU A 31 12.93 6.74 1.95
C GLU A 31 14.38 7.02 2.31
N ALA A 32 14.69 7.06 3.61
CA ALA A 32 16.06 7.19 4.07
C ALA A 32 16.84 5.89 3.78
N ASP A 33 18.16 6.02 3.60
CA ASP A 33 19.03 4.91 3.23
C ASP A 33 19.19 3.83 4.33
N ASP A 34 18.64 4.04 5.53
CA ASP A 34 18.72 3.11 6.66
C ASP A 34 17.41 2.35 6.92
N VAL A 35 16.38 2.58 6.10
CA VAL A 35 15.06 1.96 6.27
C VAL A 35 15.12 0.45 6.01
N GLY A 36 14.77 -0.34 7.03
CA GLY A 36 14.72 -1.80 6.98
C GLY A 36 13.44 -2.35 6.34
N PRO A 37 13.39 -3.67 6.07
CA PRO A 37 12.28 -4.30 5.32
C PRO A 37 10.95 -4.32 6.08
N SER A 38 10.95 -4.17 7.41
CA SER A 38 9.72 -4.02 8.20
C SER A 38 8.93 -2.77 7.83
N ALA A 39 9.61 -1.68 7.44
CA ALA A 39 8.95 -0.45 7.01
C ALA A 39 8.15 -0.64 5.71
N GLU A 40 8.55 -1.57 4.84
CA GLU A 40 7.77 -1.91 3.65
C GLU A 40 6.44 -2.53 4.04
N LEU A 41 6.44 -3.49 4.98
CA LEU A 41 5.22 -4.10 5.48
C LEU A 41 4.30 -3.07 6.17
N GLU A 42 4.87 -2.20 7.01
CA GLU A 42 4.09 -1.15 7.69
C GLU A 42 3.51 -0.13 6.72
N HIS A 43 4.24 0.22 5.65
CA HIS A 43 3.70 1.06 4.59
C HIS A 43 2.45 0.44 3.96
N TRP A 44 2.50 -0.83 3.56
CA TRP A 44 1.36 -1.50 2.94
C TRP A 44 0.20 -1.70 3.93
N LYS A 45 0.47 -1.93 5.21
CA LYS A 45 -0.58 -1.95 6.26
C LYS A 45 -1.26 -0.59 6.40
N SER A 46 -0.48 0.49 6.45
CA SER A 46 -1.02 1.85 6.52
C SER A 46 -1.87 2.18 5.29
N ARG A 47 -1.36 1.87 4.09
CA ARG A 47 -2.08 2.03 2.83
C ARG A 47 -3.41 1.24 2.82
N MET A 48 -3.37 -0.02 3.25
CA MET A 48 -4.56 -0.87 3.36
C MET A 48 -5.59 -0.26 4.31
N SER A 49 -5.16 0.21 5.49
CA SER A 49 -6.03 0.86 6.47
C SER A 49 -6.70 2.11 5.91
N SER A 50 -5.94 2.96 5.21
CA SER A 50 -6.44 4.19 4.59
C SER A 50 -7.48 3.91 3.51
N PHE A 51 -7.21 2.98 2.59
CA PHE A 51 -8.18 2.66 1.52
C PHE A 51 -9.41 1.91 2.04
N ASN A 52 -9.27 1.05 3.06
CA ASN A 52 -10.44 0.43 3.69
C ASN A 52 -11.34 1.49 4.35
N SER A 53 -10.73 2.43 5.08
CA SER A 53 -11.48 3.55 5.69
C SER A 53 -12.19 4.40 4.63
N LEU A 54 -11.54 4.65 3.50
CA LEU A 54 -12.14 5.38 2.38
C LEU A 54 -13.29 4.60 1.74
N LEU A 55 -13.14 3.28 1.54
CA LEU A 55 -14.22 2.42 1.06
C LEU A 55 -15.43 2.44 1.99
N ASP A 56 -15.21 2.44 3.31
CA ASP A 56 -16.28 2.50 4.30
C ASP A 56 -17.03 3.84 4.23
N GLU A 57 -16.32 4.96 4.09
CA GLU A 57 -16.93 6.28 3.95
C GLU A 57 -17.76 6.39 2.66
N ILE A 58 -17.25 5.86 1.54
CA ILE A 58 -17.96 5.83 0.26
C ILE A 58 -19.21 4.95 0.32
N LYS A 59 -19.16 3.87 1.10
CA LYS A 59 -20.29 2.97 1.34
C LYS A 59 -21.23 3.49 2.43
N SER A 60 -20.94 4.62 3.06
CA SER A 60 -21.79 5.21 4.08
C SER A 60 -23.20 5.52 3.55
N SER A 61 -24.19 5.45 4.43
CA SER A 61 -25.58 5.72 4.07
C SER A 61 -25.77 7.15 3.53
N ARG A 62 -24.98 8.10 4.02
CA ARG A 62 -24.98 9.50 3.59
C ARG A 62 -24.54 9.63 2.13
N VAL A 63 -23.38 9.07 1.78
CA VAL A 63 -22.86 9.10 0.41
C VAL A 63 -23.82 8.37 -0.54
N LYS A 64 -24.28 7.17 -0.17
CA LYS A 64 -25.27 6.41 -0.96
C LYS A 64 -26.53 7.21 -1.28
N LYS A 65 -27.11 7.92 -0.30
CA LYS A 65 -28.29 8.77 -0.52
C LYS A 65 -28.03 9.87 -1.55
N ILE A 66 -26.89 10.56 -1.45
CA ILE A 66 -26.51 11.63 -2.39
C ILE A 66 -26.36 11.07 -3.80
N ILE A 67 -25.66 9.94 -3.95
CA ILE A 67 -25.50 9.26 -5.24
C ILE A 67 -26.85 8.80 -5.80
N SER A 68 -27.77 8.28 -4.98
CA SER A 68 -29.12 7.90 -5.43
C SER A 68 -29.95 9.08 -5.93
N ILE A 69 -29.86 10.25 -5.29
CA ILE A 69 -30.54 11.48 -5.76
C ILE A 69 -29.97 11.88 -7.13
N LEU A 70 -28.64 11.89 -7.28
CA LEU A 70 -27.99 12.21 -8.55
C LEU A 70 -28.33 11.18 -9.65
N GLN A 71 -28.53 9.91 -9.29
CA GLN A 71 -29.00 8.86 -10.20
C GLN A 71 -30.41 9.12 -10.69
N ALA A 72 -31.34 9.47 -9.80
CA ALA A 72 -32.71 9.85 -10.19
C ALA A 72 -32.70 11.09 -11.10
N ALA A 73 -31.78 12.03 -10.87
CA ALA A 73 -31.59 13.22 -11.69
C ALA A 73 -30.79 12.98 -12.98
N ARG A 74 -30.31 11.76 -13.24
CA ARG A 74 -29.47 11.40 -14.41
C ARG A 74 -28.22 12.29 -14.58
N SER A 75 -27.58 12.64 -13.46
CA SER A 75 -26.40 13.51 -13.46
C SER A 75 -25.24 12.89 -14.25
N LYS A 76 -24.51 13.73 -14.99
CA LYS A 76 -23.29 13.34 -15.73
C LYS A 76 -22.12 13.02 -14.80
N THR A 77 -22.12 13.52 -13.57
CA THR A 77 -21.04 13.32 -12.57
C THR A 77 -20.93 11.86 -12.12
N LEU A 78 -22.01 11.08 -12.24
CA LEU A 78 -22.05 9.67 -11.86
C LEU A 78 -21.07 8.79 -12.62
N LYS A 79 -20.72 9.15 -13.86
CA LYS A 79 -19.72 8.40 -14.64
C LYS A 79 -18.36 8.50 -13.94
N GLN A 80 -17.94 9.72 -13.60
CA GLN A 80 -16.68 9.97 -12.92
C GLN A 80 -16.64 9.35 -11.53
N TRP A 81 -17.76 9.38 -10.80
CA TRP A 81 -17.89 8.74 -9.49
C TRP A 81 -17.72 7.22 -9.57
N LYS A 82 -18.34 6.55 -10.56
CA LYS A 82 -18.20 5.10 -10.74
C LYS A 82 -16.78 4.68 -11.10
N GLU A 83 -16.10 5.44 -11.96
CA GLU A 83 -14.70 5.20 -12.29
C GLU A 83 -13.82 5.31 -11.04
N LEU A 84 -14.06 6.34 -10.22
CA LEU A 84 -13.34 6.57 -8.97
C LEU A 84 -13.56 5.44 -7.94
N ASP A 85 -14.80 5.02 -7.73
CA ASP A 85 -15.17 3.91 -6.85
C ASP A 85 -14.47 2.59 -7.27
N GLY A 86 -14.37 2.36 -8.58
CA GLY A 86 -13.59 1.26 -9.15
C GLY A 86 -12.10 1.35 -8.85
N SER A 87 -11.48 2.52 -9.06
CA SER A 87 -10.06 2.76 -8.77
C SER A 87 -9.72 2.54 -7.29
N ILE A 88 -10.57 3.01 -6.36
CA ILE A 88 -10.37 2.80 -4.93
C ILE A 88 -10.49 1.32 -4.57
N THR A 89 -11.46 0.61 -5.15
CA THR A 89 -11.62 -0.83 -4.93
C THR A 89 -10.39 -1.61 -5.37
N ILE A 90 -9.81 -1.25 -6.53
CA ILE A 90 -8.55 -1.84 -7.02
C ILE A 90 -7.41 -1.55 -6.05
N ALA A 91 -7.21 -0.29 -5.65
CA ALA A 91 -6.13 0.11 -4.74
C ALA A 91 -6.25 -0.56 -3.35
N ALA A 92 -7.47 -0.74 -2.84
CA ALA A 92 -7.72 -1.45 -1.59
C ALA A 92 -7.38 -2.95 -1.68
N ASN A 93 -7.75 -3.59 -2.78
CA ASN A 93 -7.45 -5.00 -3.02
C ASN A 93 -5.94 -5.23 -3.20
N GLU A 94 -5.28 -4.37 -3.98
CA GLU A 94 -3.83 -4.35 -4.12
C GLU A 94 -3.15 -4.26 -2.75
N ALA A 95 -3.52 -3.25 -1.94
CA ALA A 95 -2.90 -3.05 -0.64
C ALA A 95 -3.09 -4.26 0.29
N LYS A 96 -4.28 -4.86 0.27
CA LYS A 96 -4.59 -6.06 1.05
C LYS A 96 -3.76 -7.26 0.63
N ASP A 97 -3.63 -7.53 -0.67
CA ASP A 97 -2.83 -8.65 -1.16
C ASP A 97 -1.34 -8.41 -0.91
N ASN A 98 -0.84 -7.20 -1.11
CA ASN A 98 0.57 -6.88 -0.84
C ASN A 98 0.91 -7.06 0.64
N VAL A 99 0.03 -6.64 1.56
CA VAL A 99 0.18 -6.95 3.00
C VAL A 99 0.28 -8.45 3.21
N ARG A 100 -0.63 -9.25 2.62
CA ARG A 100 -0.65 -10.70 2.79
C ARG A 100 0.67 -11.34 2.35
N TYR A 101 1.21 -10.96 1.20
CA TYR A 101 2.47 -11.49 0.68
C TYR A 101 3.66 -11.03 1.52
N LEU A 102 3.76 -9.74 1.85
CA LEU A 102 4.85 -9.21 2.66
C LEU A 102 4.86 -9.78 4.08
N TYR A 103 3.70 -10.10 4.64
CA TYR A 103 3.59 -10.74 5.95
C TYR A 103 4.28 -12.11 6.00
N THR A 104 4.45 -12.79 4.86
CA THR A 104 5.21 -14.05 4.79
C THR A 104 6.71 -13.86 5.08
N LEU A 105 7.21 -12.64 4.91
CA LEU A 105 8.60 -12.25 5.18
C LEU A 105 8.81 -11.78 6.63
N ASP A 106 7.75 -11.44 7.36
CA ASP A 106 7.81 -10.81 8.69
C ASP A 106 8.68 -11.59 9.68
N LYS A 107 8.59 -12.93 9.63
CA LYS A 107 9.40 -13.84 10.44
C LYS A 107 10.92 -13.69 10.26
N PHE A 108 11.39 -13.12 9.15
CA PHE A 108 12.81 -12.88 8.89
C PHE A 108 13.28 -11.51 9.38
N PHE A 109 12.39 -10.53 9.56
CA PHE A 109 12.78 -9.16 9.89
C PHE A 109 13.45 -9.05 11.26
N GLY A 110 12.93 -9.76 12.26
CA GLY A 110 13.53 -9.83 13.60
C GLY A 110 14.95 -10.41 13.59
N PRO A 111 15.16 -11.62 13.04
CA PRO A 111 16.49 -12.20 12.86
C PRO A 111 17.44 -11.30 12.06
N LEU A 112 16.98 -10.67 10.97
CA LEU A 112 17.82 -9.77 10.19
C LEU A 112 18.31 -8.57 10.99
N ALA A 113 17.50 -8.04 11.90
CA ALA A 113 17.82 -6.85 12.67
C ALA A 113 18.68 -7.11 13.92
N ASN A 114 18.48 -8.26 14.59
CA ASN A 114 19.00 -8.48 15.94
C ASN A 114 19.99 -9.65 16.06
N ALA A 115 20.15 -10.48 15.03
CA ALA A 115 21.03 -11.63 15.10
C ALA A 115 22.48 -11.28 14.72
N SER A 116 23.42 -12.15 15.07
CA SER A 116 24.81 -12.02 14.61
C SER A 116 24.88 -12.12 13.07
N PRO A 117 25.86 -11.48 12.41
CA PRO A 117 26.03 -11.62 10.96
C PRO A 117 26.13 -13.07 10.47
N VAL A 118 26.71 -13.96 11.28
CA VAL A 118 26.79 -15.41 10.98
C VAL A 118 25.40 -16.03 10.94
N THR A 119 24.56 -15.75 11.94
CA THR A 119 23.17 -16.24 12.00
C THR A 119 22.32 -15.65 10.88
N VAL A 120 22.51 -14.37 10.52
CA VAL A 120 21.80 -13.76 9.39
C VAL A 120 22.09 -14.53 8.09
N MET A 121 23.33 -14.93 7.85
CA MET A 121 23.70 -15.69 6.64
C MET A 121 22.96 -17.03 6.54
N GLU A 122 22.70 -17.72 7.65
CA GLU A 122 21.96 -18.99 7.67
C GLU A 122 20.50 -18.81 7.21
N HIS A 123 19.92 -17.63 7.39
CA HIS A 123 18.54 -17.34 7.00
C HIS A 123 18.38 -16.86 5.55
N ILE A 124 19.44 -16.39 4.89
CA ILE A 124 19.38 -15.81 3.54
C ILE A 124 18.75 -16.76 2.51
N PRO A 125 19.12 -18.06 2.42
CA PRO A 125 18.51 -18.95 1.41
C PRO A 125 16.99 -19.05 1.56
N SER A 126 16.49 -19.14 2.80
CA SER A 126 15.05 -19.21 3.08
C SER A 126 14.33 -17.90 2.79
N LEU A 127 14.95 -16.77 3.14
CA LEU A 127 14.46 -15.43 2.81
C LEU A 127 14.33 -15.26 1.29
N MET A 128 15.39 -15.54 0.54
CA MET A 128 15.42 -15.39 -0.91
C MET A 128 14.39 -16.29 -1.60
N ASN A 129 14.24 -17.55 -1.16
CA ASN A 129 13.18 -18.43 -1.66
C ASN A 129 11.78 -17.85 -1.43
N THR A 130 11.54 -17.23 -0.28
CA THR A 130 10.25 -16.58 0.03
C THR A 130 10.03 -15.36 -0.87
N VAL A 131 11.05 -14.54 -1.11
CA VAL A 131 10.99 -13.40 -2.04
C VAL A 131 10.70 -13.88 -3.47
N CYS A 132 11.39 -14.93 -3.94
CA CYS A 132 11.11 -15.54 -5.25
C CYS A 132 9.68 -16.04 -5.36
N MET A 133 9.14 -16.69 -4.32
CA MET A 133 7.75 -17.12 -4.30
C MET A 133 6.77 -15.94 -4.42
N ILE A 134 7.04 -14.83 -3.71
CA ILE A 134 6.24 -13.60 -3.84
C ILE A 134 6.29 -13.08 -5.26
N TYR A 135 7.48 -12.97 -5.87
CA TYR A 135 7.63 -12.50 -7.25
C TYR A 135 6.89 -13.39 -8.26
N CYS A 136 6.92 -14.71 -8.08
CA CYS A 136 6.26 -15.64 -9.01
C CYS A 136 4.73 -15.69 -8.85
N THR A 137 4.19 -15.34 -7.68
CA THR A 137 2.78 -15.61 -7.35
C THR A 137 1.96 -14.38 -7.00
N SER A 138 2.58 -13.28 -6.59
CA SER A 138 1.85 -12.06 -6.23
C SER A 138 1.25 -11.42 -7.48
N PRO A 139 -0.05 -11.07 -7.47
CA PRO A 139 -0.68 -10.39 -8.59
C PRO A 139 -0.29 -8.91 -8.72
N TYR A 140 0.20 -8.29 -7.63
CA TYR A 140 0.49 -6.86 -7.58
C TYR A 140 1.93 -6.54 -7.12
N TYR A 141 2.48 -7.30 -6.18
CA TYR A 141 3.83 -7.05 -5.65
C TYR A 141 4.96 -7.58 -6.54
N ASN A 142 4.64 -8.25 -7.66
CA ASN A 142 5.60 -8.92 -8.53
C ASN A 142 6.30 -7.99 -9.54
N THR A 143 6.35 -6.69 -9.28
CA THR A 143 7.03 -5.72 -10.16
C THR A 143 8.52 -5.64 -9.86
N SER A 144 9.32 -5.31 -10.86
CA SER A 144 10.76 -5.07 -10.68
C SER A 144 11.04 -3.93 -9.70
N GLU A 145 10.18 -2.90 -9.69
CA GLU A 145 10.26 -1.75 -8.80
C GLU A 145 10.09 -2.17 -7.33
N HIS A 146 9.07 -2.97 -7.03
CA HIS A 146 8.84 -3.50 -5.67
C HIS A 146 9.98 -4.41 -5.22
N MET A 147 10.44 -5.31 -6.09
CA MET A 147 11.57 -6.19 -5.79
C MET A 147 12.85 -5.39 -5.52
N THR A 148 13.14 -4.39 -6.33
CA THR A 148 14.32 -3.51 -6.15
C THR A 148 14.24 -2.79 -4.80
N SER A 149 13.08 -2.22 -4.47
CA SER A 149 12.89 -1.54 -3.19
C SER A 149 13.04 -2.49 -1.99
N LEU A 150 12.45 -3.69 -2.07
CA LEU A 150 12.55 -4.69 -1.02
C LEU A 150 14.00 -5.16 -0.82
N PHE A 151 14.72 -5.46 -1.90
CA PHE A 151 16.12 -5.87 -1.82
C PHE A 151 17.01 -4.78 -1.23
N LEU A 152 16.81 -3.52 -1.64
CA LEU A 152 17.54 -2.39 -1.07
C LEU A 152 17.37 -2.34 0.45
N LYS A 153 16.13 -2.44 0.95
CA LYS A 153 15.84 -2.46 2.39
C LYS A 153 16.45 -3.66 3.11
N ILE A 154 16.38 -4.85 2.52
CA ILE A 154 17.01 -6.07 3.06
C ILE A 154 18.52 -5.85 3.19
N THR A 155 19.18 -5.35 2.14
CA THR A 155 20.63 -5.10 2.15
C THR A 155 21.02 -4.01 3.14
N ASN A 156 20.24 -2.95 3.27
CA ASN A 156 20.46 -1.88 4.25
C ASN A 156 20.40 -2.43 5.68
N GLN A 157 19.39 -3.27 5.97
CA GLN A 157 19.29 -3.93 7.26
C GLN A 157 20.50 -4.81 7.54
N MET A 158 20.95 -5.62 6.57
CA MET A 158 22.14 -6.47 6.73
C MET A 158 23.41 -5.64 6.99
N ILE A 159 23.61 -4.54 6.26
CA ILE A 159 24.74 -3.63 6.46
C ILE A 159 24.69 -3.03 7.88
N ASN A 160 23.51 -2.59 8.33
CA ASN A 160 23.33 -2.02 9.66
C ASN A 160 23.59 -3.04 10.77
N THR A 161 23.15 -4.29 10.60
CA THR A 161 23.43 -5.38 11.54
C THR A 161 24.94 -5.65 11.64
N CYS A 162 25.66 -5.69 10.51
CA CYS A 162 27.11 -5.82 10.50
C CYS A 162 27.81 -4.63 11.18
N LYS A 163 27.40 -3.40 10.89
CA LYS A 163 27.95 -2.19 11.53
C LYS A 163 27.77 -2.22 13.04
N THR A 164 26.57 -2.55 13.50
CA THR A 164 26.23 -2.63 14.94
C THR A 164 27.10 -3.68 15.62
N TYR A 165 27.21 -4.89 15.04
CA TYR A 165 28.06 -5.95 15.56
C TYR A 165 29.54 -5.55 15.67
N LEU A 166 30.07 -4.79 14.71
CA LEU A 166 31.46 -4.31 14.73
C LEU A 166 31.70 -3.13 15.70
N CYS A 167 30.66 -2.38 16.06
CA CYS A 167 30.77 -1.26 16.99
C CYS A 167 30.53 -1.69 18.45
N GLU A 168 29.78 -2.77 18.67
CA GLU A 168 29.47 -3.31 20.00
C GLU A 168 30.37 -4.48 20.42
N GLY A 169 31.01 -5.15 19.46
CA GLY A 169 32.00 -6.21 19.69
C GLY A 169 33.42 -5.69 19.83
#